data_AF-A0A2V5XTD9-F1
#
_entry.id   AF-A0A2V5XTD9-F1
#
_cell.length_a   1.000
_cell.length_b   1.000
_cell.length_c   1.000
_cell.angle_alpha   90.00
_cell.angle_beta   90.00
_cell.angle_gamma   90.00
#
_symmetry.space_group_name_H-M   'P 1'
#
loop_
_entity.id
_entity.type
_entity.pdbx_description
1 polymer ?
#
loop_
_entity_poly.entity_id
_entity_poly.type
_entity_poly.pdbx_seq_one_letter_code
_entity_poly.pdbx_strand_id
1 'polypeptide(L)'
;MTAPRPYALLAEITYRCPLHCPYCSNPVSASLCEAPRRPQGGGYSQTHAQAKRELTTDEWRRVIREAAVLGVLQIGFSGGEPLVRRDLAELVRAAREANLYTNLITSGIGLDDDRVRALHDA
;
A
#
# COMPACT_ATOMS: atom_id res chain seq x y z
N MET A 1 -1.14 17.99 -26.86
CA MET A 1 -1.54 16.60 -26.56
C MET A 1 -1.78 16.49 -25.07
N THR A 2 -2.98 16.14 -24.63
CA THR A 2 -3.28 15.93 -23.21
C THR A 2 -2.73 14.57 -22.81
N ALA A 3 -1.93 14.49 -21.74
CA ALA A 3 -1.42 13.21 -21.26
C ALA A 3 -2.61 12.28 -20.90
N PRO A 4 -2.51 10.96 -21.18
CA PRO A 4 -3.57 10.02 -20.83
C PRO A 4 -3.78 10.02 -19.31
N ARG A 5 -5.05 10.07 -18.89
CA ARG A 5 -5.41 10.01 -17.46
C ARG A 5 -5.20 8.60 -16.93
N PRO A 6 -4.53 8.41 -15.78
CA PRO A 6 -4.39 7.10 -15.19
C PRO A 6 -5.76 6.56 -14.77
N TYR A 7 -6.04 5.30 -15.10
CA TYR A 7 -7.30 4.65 -14.72
C TYR A 7 -7.29 4.21 -13.25
N ALA A 8 -6.16 3.67 -12.77
CA ALA A 8 -6.02 3.10 -11.43
C ALA A 8 -4.74 3.58 -10.73
N LEU A 9 -4.80 3.65 -9.40
CA LEU A 9 -3.68 3.87 -8.49
C LEU A 9 -3.44 2.59 -7.66
N LEU A 10 -2.23 2.03 -7.75
CA LEU A 10 -1.75 1.03 -6.80
C LEU A 10 -0.98 1.75 -5.68
N ALA A 11 -1.54 1.77 -4.48
CA ALA A 11 -0.96 2.44 -3.32
C ALA A 11 -0.22 1.43 -2.43
N GLU A 12 1.10 1.36 -2.57
CA GLU A 12 1.98 0.62 -1.65
C GLU A 12 2.18 1.42 -0.36
N ILE A 13 1.25 1.27 0.59
CA ILE A 13 1.16 2.16 1.76
C ILE A 13 2.17 1.85 2.86
N THR A 14 2.75 0.66 2.85
CA THR A 14 3.83 0.24 3.73
C THR A 14 4.63 -0.85 3.05
N TYR A 15 5.92 -0.98 3.35
CA TYR A 15 6.72 -2.13 2.92
C TYR A 15 6.91 -3.18 4.02
N ARG A 16 6.40 -2.89 5.23
CA ARG A 16 6.41 -3.83 6.36
C ARG A 16 5.41 -4.95 6.10
N CYS A 17 5.84 -6.20 6.30
CA CYS A 17 5.01 -7.38 6.16
C CYS A 17 5.44 -8.43 7.20
N PRO A 18 4.51 -9.08 7.93
CA PRO A 18 4.86 -10.15 8.87
C PRO A 18 5.19 -11.47 8.16
N LEU A 19 5.07 -11.53 6.84
CA LEU A 19 5.31 -12.71 6.02
C LEU A 19 6.56 -12.57 5.15
N HIS A 20 7.12 -13.72 4.76
CA HIS A 20 8.30 -13.82 3.89
C HIS A 20 8.03 -14.82 2.75
N CYS A 21 6.98 -14.56 1.97
CA CYS A 21 6.57 -15.47 0.90
C CYS A 21 7.68 -15.64 -0.15
N PRO A 22 7.95 -16.87 -0.64
CA PRO A 22 9.04 -17.13 -1.59
C PRO A 22 8.81 -16.51 -2.98
N TYR A 23 7.58 -16.07 -3.25
CA TYR A 23 7.17 -15.42 -4.50
C TYR A 23 6.93 -13.91 -4.34
N CYS A 24 7.32 -13.32 -3.20
CA CYS A 24 6.96 -11.94 -2.88
C CYS A 24 7.74 -10.93 -3.75
N SER A 25 7.01 -10.01 -4.39
CA SER A 25 7.59 -8.87 -5.11
C SER A 25 7.81 -7.63 -4.23
N ASN A 26 7.43 -7.68 -2.95
CA ASN A 26 7.67 -6.61 -1.99
C ASN A 26 9.19 -6.35 -1.90
N PRO A 27 9.69 -5.12 -2.13
CA PRO A 27 11.12 -4.80 -2.13
C PRO A 27 11.69 -4.80 -0.71
N VAL A 28 11.79 -5.99 -0.11
CA VAL A 28 12.17 -6.21 1.29
C VAL A 28 13.52 -5.60 1.64
N SER A 29 14.46 -5.49 0.69
CA SER A 29 15.78 -4.87 0.90
C SER A 29 15.71 -3.40 1.34
N ALA A 30 14.62 -2.67 1.07
CA ALA A 30 14.42 -1.30 1.53
C ALA A 30 13.89 -1.19 2.98
N SER A 31 13.35 -2.28 3.53
CA SER A 31 12.75 -2.34 4.88
C SER A 31 13.58 -3.15 5.89
N LEU A 32 14.52 -3.98 5.41
CA LEU A 32 15.30 -4.91 6.22
C LEU A 32 16.70 -4.37 6.50
N CYS A 33 16.83 -3.38 7.38
CA CYS A 33 18.12 -3.09 8.02
C CYS A 33 18.49 -4.13 9.11
N GLU A 34 17.58 -5.02 9.52
CA GLU A 34 17.77 -5.83 10.75
C GLU A 34 17.45 -7.34 10.65
N ALA A 35 16.99 -7.88 9.52
CA ALA A 35 16.74 -9.32 9.41
C ALA A 35 17.96 -10.09 8.84
N PRO A 36 18.42 -11.18 9.47
CA PRO A 36 19.54 -11.97 8.95
C PRO A 36 19.20 -12.59 7.60
N ARG A 37 19.96 -12.18 6.56
CA ARG A 37 19.83 -12.65 5.17
C ARG A 37 19.95 -14.17 5.07
N ARG A 38 18.94 -14.84 4.50
CA ARG A 38 19.18 -16.08 3.72
C ARG A 38 19.38 -15.71 2.25
N PRO A 39 20.36 -16.30 1.55
CA PRO A 39 20.53 -16.06 0.12
C PRO A 39 19.61 -17.00 -0.65
N GLN A 40 18.68 -16.46 -1.44
CA GLN A 40 18.24 -17.14 -2.67
C GLN A 40 17.39 -16.22 -3.56
N GLY A 41 17.94 -15.91 -4.74
CA GLY A 41 17.24 -16.12 -6.01
C GLY A 41 16.33 -15.01 -6.56
N GLY A 42 16.88 -14.23 -7.50
CA GLY A 42 16.26 -13.93 -8.80
C GLY A 42 15.15 -12.87 -8.90
N GLY A 43 15.45 -11.75 -9.59
CA GLY A 43 14.44 -11.04 -10.39
C GLY A 43 14.29 -9.54 -10.15
N TYR A 44 14.76 -8.76 -11.14
CA TYR A 44 14.44 -7.36 -11.49
C TYR A 44 14.92 -6.21 -10.58
N SER A 45 15.90 -5.47 -11.14
CA SER A 45 16.29 -4.09 -10.86
C SER A 45 16.67 -3.73 -9.42
N GLN A 46 17.97 -3.87 -9.13
CA GLN A 46 18.64 -3.11 -8.08
C GLN A 46 18.74 -1.64 -8.52
N THR A 47 17.66 -0.89 -8.39
CA THR A 47 17.72 0.58 -8.41
C THR A 47 17.57 1.07 -6.99
N HIS A 48 18.68 1.60 -6.47
CA HIS A 48 18.87 2.24 -5.17
C HIS A 48 17.63 3.02 -4.69
N ALA A 49 16.76 2.38 -3.92
CA ALA A 49 15.78 3.07 -3.10
C ALA A 49 16.40 3.20 -1.72
N GLN A 50 17.11 4.32 -1.49
CA GLN A 50 17.29 4.85 -0.14
C GLN A 50 16.00 4.63 0.63
N ALA A 51 16.08 4.06 1.84
CA ALA A 51 14.95 3.81 2.72
C ALA A 51 14.12 5.10 2.87
N LYS A 52 13.15 5.28 1.98
CA LYS A 52 12.27 6.43 1.98
C LYS A 52 11.32 6.19 3.13
N ARG A 53 11.31 7.16 4.04
CA ARG A 53 10.30 7.26 5.10
C ARG A 53 8.92 7.02 4.50
N GLU A 54 8.17 6.06 5.06
CA GLU A 54 6.78 5.81 4.65
C GLU A 54 5.98 7.11 4.78
N LEU A 55 5.09 7.37 3.81
CA LEU A 55 4.21 8.52 3.88
C LEU A 55 3.32 8.45 5.12
N THR A 56 3.15 9.59 5.76
CA THR A 56 2.20 9.79 6.85
C THR A 56 0.76 9.67 6.35
N THR A 57 -0.19 9.55 7.29
CA THR A 57 -1.62 9.48 6.98
C THR A 57 -2.09 10.69 6.17
N ASP A 58 -1.67 11.90 6.55
CA ASP A 58 -2.10 13.12 5.88
C ASP A 58 -1.48 13.29 4.48
N GLU A 59 -0.25 12.82 4.29
CA GLU A 59 0.37 12.75 2.96
C GLU A 59 -0.38 11.76 2.06
N TRP A 60 -0.76 10.59 2.58
CA TRP A 60 -1.58 9.63 1.82
C TRP A 60 -2.96 10.21 1.48
N ARG A 61 -3.63 10.86 2.44
CA ARG A 61 -4.90 11.56 2.18
C ARG A 61 -4.77 12.60 1.07
N ARG A 62 -3.66 13.35 1.04
CA ARG A 62 -3.36 14.29 -0.03
C ARG A 62 -3.20 13.58 -1.37
N VAL A 63 -2.38 12.53 -1.44
CA VAL A 63 -2.16 11.73 -2.66
C VAL A 63 -3.46 11.14 -3.20
N ILE A 64 -4.33 10.62 -2.33
CA ILE A 64 -5.64 10.06 -2.69
C ILE A 64 -6.52 11.12 -3.36
N ARG A 65 -6.61 12.32 -2.78
CA ARG A 65 -7.38 13.43 -3.37
C ARG A 65 -6.79 13.88 -4.70
N GLU A 66 -5.46 14.00 -4.78
CA GLU A 66 -4.78 14.37 -6.03
C GLU A 66 -5.01 13.34 -7.13
N ALA A 67 -5.00 12.04 -6.79
CA ALA A 67 -5.31 10.96 -7.73
C ALA A 67 -6.75 11.08 -8.28
N ALA A 68 -7.73 11.36 -7.42
CA ALA A 68 -9.10 11.60 -7.86
C ALA A 68 -9.21 12.83 -8.79
N VAL A 69 -8.51 13.93 -8.48
CA VAL A 69 -8.44 15.13 -9.35
C VAL A 69 -7.82 14.82 -10.72
N LEU A 70 -6.85 13.90 -10.78
CA LEU A 70 -6.25 13.42 -12.03
C LEU A 70 -7.19 12.53 -12.86
N GLY A 71 -8.32 12.10 -12.30
CA GLY A 71 -9.31 11.25 -12.95
C GLY A 71 -9.10 9.75 -12.74
N VAL A 72 -8.35 9.36 -11.71
CA VAL A 72 -8.27 7.95 -11.28
C VAL A 72 -9.67 7.48 -10.86
N LEU A 73 -10.03 6.26 -11.27
CA LEU A 73 -11.31 5.64 -10.93
C LEU A 73 -11.18 4.59 -9.83
N GLN A 74 -10.03 3.90 -9.76
CA GLN A 74 -9.80 2.80 -8.84
C GLN A 74 -8.53 2.99 -8.02
N ILE A 75 -8.59 2.67 -6.72
CA ILE A 75 -7.43 2.58 -5.85
C ILE A 75 -7.31 1.19 -5.23
N GLY A 76 -6.12 0.61 -5.29
CA GLY A 76 -5.78 -0.64 -4.61
C GLY A 76 -4.79 -0.38 -3.48
N PHE A 77 -5.16 -0.67 -2.24
CA PHE A 77 -4.26 -0.64 -1.10
C PHE A 77 -3.44 -1.93 -1.04
N SER A 78 -2.12 -1.80 -1.08
CA SER A 78 -1.14 -2.90 -1.16
C SER A 78 0.17 -2.52 -0.47
N GLY A 79 1.27 -3.22 -0.80
CA GLY A 79 2.64 -2.99 -0.37
C GLY A 79 3.24 -4.28 0.19
N GLY A 80 3.74 -4.20 1.42
CA GLY A 80 3.92 -5.34 2.29
C GLY A 80 2.57 -5.88 2.75
N GLU A 81 2.22 -5.65 4.02
CA GLU A 81 0.90 -5.98 4.55
C GLU A 81 0.17 -4.71 5.01
N PRO A 82 -0.87 -4.25 4.28
CA PRO A 82 -1.67 -3.09 4.65
C PRO A 82 -2.22 -3.14 6.09
N LEU A 83 -2.60 -4.32 6.61
CA LEU A 83 -3.14 -4.47 7.95
C LEU A 83 -2.14 -4.17 9.08
N VAL A 84 -0.84 -4.08 8.78
CA VAL A 84 0.16 -3.59 9.75
C VAL A 84 -0.04 -2.10 10.07
N ARG A 85 -0.64 -1.33 9.15
CA ARG A 85 -0.97 0.08 9.36
C ARG A 85 -2.22 0.23 10.23
N ARG A 86 -2.07 0.90 11.37
CA ARG A 86 -3.18 1.19 12.31
C ARG A 86 -4.18 2.19 11.73
N ASP A 87 -3.71 3.08 10.85
CA ASP A 87 -4.48 4.13 10.18
C ASP A 87 -5.17 3.66 8.88
N LEU A 88 -5.17 2.34 8.57
CA LEU A 88 -5.71 1.84 7.30
C LEU A 88 -7.18 2.25 7.06
N ALA A 89 -8.04 2.16 8.08
CA ALA A 89 -9.44 2.57 7.96
C ALA A 89 -9.59 4.07 7.63
N GLU A 90 -8.66 4.91 8.09
CA GLU A 90 -8.65 6.33 7.74
C GLU A 90 -8.28 6.57 6.27
N LEU A 91 -7.41 5.73 5.70
CA LEU A 91 -7.06 5.79 4.28
C LEU A 91 -8.19 5.27 3.39
N VAL A 92 -8.86 4.19 3.80
CA VAL A 92 -10.05 3.66 3.12
C VAL A 92 -11.16 4.71 3.09
N ARG A 93 -11.42 5.36 4.23
CA ARG A 93 -12.40 6.46 4.31
C ARG A 93 -12.03 7.61 3.36
N ALA A 94 -10.77 8.02 3.33
CA ALA A 94 -10.32 9.08 2.44
C ALA A 94 -10.50 8.72 0.95
N ALA A 95 -10.27 7.45 0.58
CA ALA A 95 -10.52 6.97 -0.79
C ALA A 95 -12.02 6.97 -1.13
N ARG A 96 -12.86 6.55 -0.19
CA ARG A 96 -14.32 6.58 -0.34
C ARG A 96 -14.86 8.00 -0.46
N GLU A 97 -14.40 8.93 0.39
CA GLU A 97 -14.74 10.36 0.31
C GLU A 97 -14.28 11.00 -1.01
N ALA A 98 -13.16 10.53 -1.58
CA ALA A 98 -12.66 10.93 -2.90
C ALA A 98 -13.38 10.23 -4.07
N ASN A 99 -14.42 9.43 -3.80
CA ASN A 99 -15.22 8.69 -4.78
C ASN A 99 -14.40 7.71 -5.65
N LEU A 100 -13.39 7.06 -5.05
CA LEU A 100 -12.57 6.04 -5.70
C LEU A 100 -13.10 4.63 -5.40
N TYR A 101 -13.20 3.79 -6.43
CA TYR A 101 -13.48 2.36 -6.25
C TYR A 101 -12.29 1.71 -5.52
N THR A 102 -12.54 1.20 -4.32
CA THR A 102 -11.47 0.82 -3.38
C THR A 102 -11.35 -0.69 -3.26
N ASN A 103 -10.13 -1.21 -3.45
CA ASN A 103 -9.77 -2.61 -3.21
C ASN A 103 -8.66 -2.71 -2.15
N LEU A 104 -8.70 -3.76 -1.34
CA LEU A 104 -7.65 -4.09 -0.36
C LEU A 104 -6.99 -5.42 -0.73
N ILE A 105 -5.67 -5.41 -0.94
CA ILE A 105 -4.86 -6.60 -1.19
C ILE A 105 -4.15 -6.93 0.12
N THR A 106 -4.55 -8.03 0.77
CA THR A 106 -4.05 -8.39 2.10
C THR A 106 -3.88 -9.91 2.22
N SER A 107 -2.96 -10.35 3.08
CA SER A 107 -2.86 -11.74 3.54
C SER A 107 -3.97 -12.13 4.53
N GLY A 108 -4.70 -11.14 5.08
CA GLY A 108 -5.69 -11.33 6.14
C GLY A 108 -5.09 -11.54 7.53
N ILE A 109 -3.76 -11.55 7.68
CA ILE A 109 -3.12 -11.68 8.99
C ILE A 109 -3.33 -10.40 9.79
N GLY A 110 -3.87 -10.55 11.01
CA GLY A 110 -4.23 -9.42 11.88
C GLY A 110 -5.60 -8.83 11.59
N LEU A 111 -6.41 -9.50 10.77
CA LEU A 111 -7.83 -9.20 10.59
C LEU A 111 -8.64 -9.89 11.69
N ASP A 112 -9.32 -9.10 12.51
CA ASP A 112 -10.32 -9.55 13.49
C ASP A 112 -11.68 -8.89 13.19
N ASP A 113 -12.73 -9.29 13.90
CA ASP A 113 -14.09 -8.80 13.65
C ASP A 113 -14.22 -7.28 13.80
N ASP A 114 -13.51 -6.69 14.78
CA ASP A 114 -13.53 -5.24 14.99
C ASP A 114 -12.86 -4.51 13.84
N ARG A 115 -11.75 -5.05 13.33
CA ARG A 115 -11.03 -4.48 12.20
C ARG A 115 -11.77 -4.63 10.89
N VAL A 116 -12.47 -5.76 10.69
CA VAL A 116 -13.39 -5.92 9.55
C VAL A 116 -14.49 -4.86 9.59
N ARG A 117 -15.15 -4.68 10.73
CA ARG A 117 -16.19 -3.64 10.90
C ARG A 117 -15.63 -2.25 10.62
N ALA A 118 -14.48 -1.91 11.19
CA ALA A 118 -13.85 -0.61 10.99
C ALA A 118 -13.50 -0.33 9.51
N LEU A 119 -13.12 -1.35 8.75
CA LEU A 119 -12.82 -1.22 7.31
C LEU A 119 -14.10 -1.18 6.46
N HIS A 120 -15.13 -1.92 6.84
CA HIS A 120 -16.43 -1.91 6.18
C HIS A 120 -17.16 -0.56 6.34
N ASP A 121 -17.07 0.02 7.55
CA ASP A 121 -17.78 1.25 7.89
C ASP A 121 -17.02 2.53 7.48
N ALA A 122 -15.76 2.39 7.07
CA ALA A 122 -14.93 3.48 6.53
C ALA A 122 -15.50 4.02 5.21
#